data_AF-A0A6C1B979-F1
#
_entry.id   AF-A0A6C1B979-F1
#
_cell.length_a   1.000
_cell.length_b   1.000
_cell.length_c   1.000
_cell.angle_alpha   90.00
_cell.angle_beta   90.00
_cell.angle_gamma   90.00
#
_symmetry.space_group_name_H-M   'P 1'
#
loop_
_entity.id
_entity.type
_entity.pdbx_description
1 polymer ?
#
loop_
_entity_poly.entity_id
_entity_poly.type
_entity_poly.pdbx_seq_one_letter_code
_entity_poly.pdbx_strand_id
1 'polypeptide(L)'
;MRHVRPIALGLALLALGHNALAQGPLGRLFFTPEEREAMDRNPTGALAAPTKAAPRTLDGIVRRSDGKATVWIDGLPQPSHLPSPDAAPVEADDGRWLRLKVGESTETGHEAEAPRIRIERKR
;
A
#
# COMPACT_ATOMS: atom_id res chain seq x y z
N MET A 1 -63.58 -11.53 22.42
CA MET A 1 -62.15 -11.43 22.77
C MET A 1 -61.40 -12.71 22.37
N ARG A 2 -61.07 -12.92 21.08
CA ARG A 2 -60.38 -14.15 20.62
C ARG A 2 -59.25 -13.94 19.59
N HIS A 3 -58.91 -12.69 19.23
CA HIS A 3 -57.87 -12.40 18.23
C HIS A 3 -56.54 -11.88 18.83
N VAL A 4 -56.42 -11.77 20.16
CA VAL A 4 -55.22 -11.20 20.80
C VAL A 4 -54.03 -12.18 20.81
N ARG A 5 -54.30 -13.49 20.79
CA ARG A 5 -53.30 -14.56 20.79
C ARG A 5 -52.48 -14.70 19.50
N PRO A 6 -53.06 -14.65 18.28
CA PRO A 6 -52.26 -14.72 17.05
C PRO A 6 -51.41 -13.46 16.82
N ILE A 7 -51.85 -12.30 17.28
CA ILE A 7 -51.10 -11.04 17.19
C ILE A 7 -49.87 -11.08 18.11
N ALA A 8 -50.02 -11.59 19.34
CA ALA A 8 -48.90 -11.74 20.27
C ALA A 8 -47.84 -12.75 19.76
N LEU A 9 -48.26 -13.83 19.11
CA LEU A 9 -47.33 -14.81 18.53
C LEU A 9 -46.61 -14.26 17.28
N GLY A 10 -47.32 -13.49 16.44
CA GLY A 10 -46.72 -12.78 15.31
C GLY A 10 -45.68 -11.74 15.74
N LEU A 11 -45.94 -10.99 16.82
CA LEU A 11 -44.97 -10.05 17.38
C LEU A 11 -43.74 -10.74 17.97
N ALA A 12 -43.91 -11.89 18.65
CA ALA A 12 -42.81 -12.65 19.21
C ALA A 12 -41.89 -13.26 18.13
N LEU A 13 -42.46 -13.71 17.01
CA LEU A 13 -41.69 -14.19 15.85
C LEU A 13 -40.95 -13.05 15.13
N LEU A 14 -41.51 -11.83 15.10
CA LEU A 14 -40.84 -10.65 14.53
C LEU A 14 -39.63 -10.19 15.38
N ALA A 15 -39.69 -10.41 16.70
CA ALA A 15 -38.62 -10.03 17.62
C ALA A 15 -37.39 -10.97 17.57
N LEU A 16 -37.59 -12.26 17.24
CA LEU A 16 -36.48 -13.22 17.11
C LEU A 16 -35.63 -13.02 15.85
N GLY A 17 -36.18 -12.39 14.80
CA GLY A 17 -35.47 -12.15 13.53
C GLY A 17 -34.52 -10.94 13.52
N HIS A 18 -34.51 -10.10 14.57
CA HIS A 18 -33.77 -8.84 14.57
C HIS A 18 -32.27 -8.95 14.86
N ASN A 19 -31.75 -10.11 15.32
CA ASN A 19 -30.32 -10.25 15.64
C ASN A 19 -29.42 -10.64 14.44
N ALA A 20 -29.99 -10.86 13.25
CA ALA A 20 -29.21 -11.30 12.07
C ALA A 20 -28.78 -10.15 11.15
N LEU A 21 -29.02 -8.89 11.52
CA LEU A 21 -28.56 -7.71 10.78
C LEU A 21 -27.42 -6.98 11.49
N ALA A 22 -26.50 -7.72 12.12
CA ALA A 22 -25.14 -7.24 12.31
C ALA A 22 -24.38 -7.42 10.99
N GLN A 23 -24.85 -6.74 9.93
CA GLN A 23 -24.03 -6.44 8.76
C GLN A 23 -22.98 -5.44 9.25
N GLY A 24 -21.93 -5.94 9.90
CA GLY A 24 -20.80 -5.12 10.27
C GLY A 24 -20.33 -4.35 9.05
N PRO A 25 -20.08 -3.03 9.15
CA PRO A 25 -19.50 -2.32 8.03
C PRO A 25 -18.20 -3.03 7.67
N LEU A 26 -18.09 -3.52 6.44
CA LEU A 26 -16.81 -3.94 5.88
C LEU A 26 -15.81 -2.81 6.18
N GLY A 27 -14.82 -3.07 7.05
CA GLY A 27 -13.73 -2.14 7.31
C GLY A 27 -13.71 -1.51 8.71
N ARG A 28 -13.38 -2.31 9.72
CA ARG A 28 -12.71 -1.80 10.92
C ARG A 28 -11.78 -2.89 11.47
N LEU A 29 -10.50 -2.79 11.13
CA LEU A 29 -9.47 -3.82 11.40
C LEU A 29 -9.06 -3.91 12.89
N PHE A 30 -9.48 -2.96 13.72
CA PHE A 30 -9.17 -2.91 15.14
C PHE A 30 -10.44 -3.10 15.94
N PHE A 31 -10.43 -4.12 16.79
CA PHE A 31 -11.57 -4.54 17.59
C PHE A 31 -11.66 -3.74 18.90
N THR A 32 -10.61 -2.98 19.27
CA THR A 32 -10.56 -2.11 20.46
C THR A 32 -10.24 -0.64 20.11
N PRO A 33 -10.80 0.34 20.86
CA PRO A 33 -10.42 1.76 20.74
C PRO A 33 -8.94 2.03 21.03
N GLU A 34 -8.34 1.30 21.96
CA GLU A 34 -6.98 1.51 22.43
C GLU A 34 -5.94 1.12 21.35
N GLU A 35 -6.17 0.02 20.62
CA GLU A 35 -5.35 -0.38 19.47
C GLU A 35 -5.36 0.67 18.35
N ARG A 36 -6.50 1.34 18.16
CA ARG A 36 -6.63 2.42 17.18
C ARG A 36 -5.82 3.64 17.61
N GLU A 37 -5.97 4.09 18.85
CA GLU A 37 -5.21 5.26 19.34
C GLU A 37 -3.71 5.01 19.35
N ALA A 38 -3.26 3.76 19.52
CA ALA A 38 -1.86 3.39 19.37
C ALA A 38 -1.36 3.55 17.93
N MET A 39 -2.15 3.13 16.94
CA MET A 39 -1.75 3.24 15.53
C MET A 39 -1.93 4.66 14.98
N ASP A 40 -3.00 5.36 15.36
CA ASP A 40 -3.24 6.76 14.97
C ASP A 40 -2.16 7.70 15.54
N ARG A 41 -1.53 7.34 16.66
CA ARG A 41 -0.35 8.05 17.20
C ARG A 41 0.92 7.83 16.38
N ASN A 42 0.98 6.79 15.54
CA ASN A 42 2.13 6.45 14.74
C ASN A 42 1.71 6.11 13.29
N PRO A 43 1.07 7.06 12.57
CA PRO A 43 0.51 6.81 11.24
C PRO A 43 1.60 6.45 10.20
N THR A 44 2.83 6.84 10.51
CA THR A 44 4.03 6.55 9.74
C THR A 44 4.99 5.95 10.77
N GLY A 45 4.88 4.65 11.04
CA GLY A 45 5.79 3.94 11.94
C GLY A 45 7.21 4.44 11.70
N ALA A 46 7.78 5.17 12.67
CA ALA A 46 8.97 6.01 12.49
C ALA A 46 10.02 5.34 11.58
N LEU A 47 9.95 5.63 10.28
CA LEU A 47 10.88 5.11 9.32
C LEU A 47 12.17 5.88 9.55
N ALA A 48 13.11 5.23 10.22
CA ALA A 48 14.46 5.74 10.31
C ALA A 48 14.93 6.05 8.88
N ALA A 49 15.52 7.23 8.68
CA ALA A 49 16.15 7.53 7.41
C ALA A 49 17.13 6.39 7.07
N PRO A 50 17.08 5.82 5.85
CA PRO A 50 17.89 4.68 5.48
C PRO A 50 19.36 5.04 5.72
N THR A 51 20.07 4.18 6.46
CA THR A 51 21.52 4.27 6.52
C THR A 51 22.02 3.99 5.10
N LYS A 52 22.91 4.85 4.59
CA LYS A 52 23.29 4.98 3.17
C LYS A 52 24.09 3.78 2.59
N ALA A 53 24.04 2.62 3.24
CA ALA A 53 24.89 1.47 2.96
C ALA A 53 24.11 0.14 2.83
N ALA A 54 22.79 0.21 2.65
CA ALA A 54 21.95 -0.96 2.49
C ALA A 54 21.30 -0.95 1.09
N PRO A 55 21.16 -2.12 0.44
CA PRO A 55 20.45 -2.22 -0.83
C PRO A 55 19.08 -1.57 -0.75
N ARG A 56 18.79 -0.67 -1.70
CA ARG A 56 17.52 0.05 -1.74
C ARG A 56 16.48 -0.75 -2.50
N THR A 57 15.27 -0.83 -1.96
CA THR A 57 14.17 -1.60 -2.55
C THR A 57 13.06 -0.66 -2.99
N LEU A 58 12.53 -0.90 -4.19
CA LEU A 58 11.36 -0.19 -4.69
C LEU A 58 10.08 -0.89 -4.23
N ASP A 59 9.43 -0.36 -3.20
CA ASP A 59 8.23 -0.99 -2.60
C ASP A 59 6.97 -0.76 -3.42
N GLY A 60 6.88 0.38 -4.10
CA GLY A 60 5.66 0.74 -4.81
C GLY A 60 5.71 2.06 -5.56
N ILE A 61 4.77 2.20 -6.48
CA ILE A 61 4.57 3.39 -7.29
C ILE A 61 3.08 3.74 -7.24
N VAL A 62 2.74 4.96 -6.85
CA VAL A 62 1.39 5.52 -6.98
C VAL A 62 1.48 6.70 -7.92
N ARG A 63 0.72 6.62 -9.01
CA ARG A 63 0.66 7.68 -10.02
C ARG A 63 -0.72 8.31 -10.04
N ARG A 64 -0.74 9.63 -10.10
CA ARG A 64 -1.94 10.43 -10.29
C ARG A 64 -2.17 10.65 -11.78
N SER A 65 -3.43 10.84 -12.17
CA SER A 65 -3.82 11.11 -13.55
C SER A 65 -3.21 12.41 -14.12
N ASP A 66 -2.78 13.33 -13.26
CA ASP A 66 -2.07 14.57 -13.61
C ASP A 66 -0.56 14.39 -13.89
N GLY A 67 -0.08 13.14 -13.93
CA GLY A 67 1.31 12.81 -14.25
C GLY A 67 2.26 12.80 -13.05
N LYS A 68 1.83 13.31 -11.89
CA LYS A 68 2.64 13.25 -10.66
C LYS A 68 2.67 11.82 -10.12
N ALA A 69 3.81 11.42 -9.58
CA ALA A 69 3.95 10.13 -8.93
C ALA A 69 4.57 10.26 -7.54
N THR A 70 4.28 9.30 -6.69
CA THR A 70 5.00 9.03 -5.45
C THR A 70 5.58 7.64 -5.58
N VAL A 71 6.86 7.51 -5.26
CA VAL A 71 7.62 6.26 -5.28
C VAL A 71 8.00 5.94 -3.85
N TRP A 72 7.73 4.73 -3.39
CA TRP A 72 8.14 4.27 -2.08
C TRP A 72 9.44 3.50 -2.21
N ILE A 73 10.48 3.99 -1.55
CA ILE A 73 11.80 3.36 -1.51
C ILE A 73 12.16 3.16 -0.06
N ASP A 74 12.41 1.91 0.34
CA ASP A 74 12.66 1.51 1.72
C ASP A 74 11.58 2.03 2.69
N GLY A 75 10.31 1.97 2.24
CA GLY A 75 9.12 2.45 2.93
C GLY A 75 8.96 3.98 2.96
N LEU A 76 9.91 4.75 2.42
CA LEU A 76 9.85 6.20 2.40
C LEU A 76 9.20 6.74 1.11
N PRO A 77 8.17 7.60 1.22
CA PRO A 77 7.55 8.21 0.05
C PRO A 77 8.43 9.32 -0.52
N GLN A 78 8.72 9.24 -1.82
CA GLN A 78 9.48 10.23 -2.58
C GLN A 78 8.65 10.75 -3.76
N PRO A 79 8.44 12.07 -3.89
CA PRO A 79 7.77 12.64 -5.05
C PRO A 79 8.63 12.45 -6.30
N SER A 80 8.00 12.02 -7.39
CA SER A 80 8.67 11.69 -8.65
C SER A 80 7.80 12.00 -9.86
N HIS A 81 8.42 12.02 -11.03
CA HIS A 81 7.75 12.08 -12.32
C HIS A 81 8.25 10.91 -13.17
N LEU A 82 7.41 9.89 -13.33
CA LEU A 82 7.83 8.64 -13.95
C LEU A 82 7.48 8.60 -15.44
N PRO A 83 8.47 8.35 -16.31
CA PRO A 83 8.21 8.17 -17.74
C PRO A 83 7.58 6.82 -18.08
N SER A 84 7.56 5.86 -17.15
CA SER A 84 7.03 4.50 -17.32
C SER A 84 6.19 4.11 -16.10
N PRO A 85 5.08 3.37 -16.26
CA PRO A 85 4.25 2.94 -15.13
C PRO A 85 4.92 1.91 -14.21
N ASP A 86 5.78 1.07 -14.78
CA ASP A 86 6.19 -0.18 -14.10
C ASP A 86 7.60 -0.12 -13.48
N ALA A 87 8.31 0.99 -13.68
CA ALA A 87 9.69 1.13 -13.20
C ALA A 87 10.03 2.56 -12.79
N ALA A 88 10.79 2.68 -11.70
CA ALA A 88 11.31 3.95 -11.20
C ALA A 88 12.85 3.97 -11.24
N PRO A 89 13.47 5.12 -11.56
CA PRO A 89 14.90 5.29 -11.37
C PRO A 89 15.19 5.39 -9.87
N VAL A 90 16.03 4.47 -9.37
CA VAL A 90 16.52 4.44 -8.00
C VAL A 90 18.04 4.53 -8.04
N GLU A 91 18.59 5.49 -7.31
CA GLU A 91 20.04 5.62 -7.16
C GLU A 91 20.54 4.55 -6.18
N ALA A 92 21.47 3.71 -6.63
CA ALA A 92 22.16 2.74 -5.81
C ALA A 92 23.23 3.41 -4.92
N ASP A 93 23.75 2.68 -3.95
CA ASP A 93 24.76 3.19 -3.01
C ASP A 93 26.07 3.58 -3.71
N ASP A 94 26.34 3.00 -4.89
CA ASP A 94 27.48 3.31 -5.76
C ASP A 94 27.26 4.57 -6.63
N GLY A 95 26.11 5.25 -6.51
CA GLY A 95 25.73 6.44 -7.27
C GLY A 95 25.18 6.15 -8.67
N ARG A 96 25.01 4.89 -9.07
CA ARG A 96 24.38 4.54 -10.35
C ARG A 96 22.86 4.62 -10.25
N TRP A 97 22.21 5.05 -11.33
CA TRP A 97 20.76 5.04 -11.44
C TRP A 97 20.29 3.73 -12.07
N LEU A 98 19.70 2.85 -11.27
CA LEU A 98 19.10 1.61 -11.73
C LEU A 98 17.61 1.83 -11.97
N ARG A 99 17.09 1.25 -13.05
CA ARG A 99 15.63 1.14 -13.23
C ARG A 99 15.13 -0.09 -12.53
N LEU A 100 14.46 0.10 -11.40
CA LEU A 100 13.87 -0.98 -10.63
C LEU A 100 12.38 -1.08 -10.94
N LYS A 101 11.87 -2.31 -11.00
CA LYS A 101 10.43 -2.59 -10.88
C LYS A 101 10.03 -2.71 -9.42
N VAL A 102 8.74 -2.62 -9.17
CA VAL A 102 8.18 -2.84 -7.83
C VAL A 102 8.58 -4.24 -7.33
N GLY A 103 9.17 -4.30 -6.14
CA GLY A 103 9.73 -5.50 -5.53
C GLY A 103 11.18 -5.82 -5.90
N GLU A 104 11.79 -5.11 -6.86
CA GLU A 104 13.23 -5.24 -7.15
C GLU A 104 14.06 -4.35 -6.21
N SER A 105 15.24 -4.84 -5.86
CA SER A 105 16.25 -4.10 -5.09
C SER A 105 17.44 -3.71 -5.97
N THR A 106 18.25 -2.75 -5.54
CA THR A 106 19.48 -2.37 -6.26
C THR A 106 20.50 -3.51 -6.37
N GLU A 107 20.42 -4.52 -5.49
CA GLU A 107 21.22 -5.75 -5.58
C GLU A 107 20.74 -6.63 -6.74
N THR A 108 19.44 -6.90 -6.84
CA THR A 108 18.88 -7.69 -7.95
C THR A 108 18.93 -6.92 -9.29
N GLY A 109 18.72 -5.61 -9.24
CA GLY A 109 18.81 -4.73 -10.41
C GLY A 109 20.22 -4.67 -11.01
N HIS A 110 21.27 -4.92 -10.21
CA HIS A 110 22.64 -5.05 -10.68
C HIS A 110 22.77 -6.16 -11.73
N GLU A 111 22.02 -7.25 -11.57
CA GLU A 111 22.03 -8.41 -12.47
C GLU A 111 21.10 -8.23 -13.67
N ALA A 112 20.04 -7.43 -13.52
CA ALA A 112 19.03 -7.19 -14.57
C ALA A 112 19.44 -6.14 -15.62
N GLU A 113 20.44 -5.29 -15.34
CA GLU A 113 21.00 -4.36 -16.34
C GLU A 113 21.94 -5.10 -17.30
N ALA A 114 21.36 -5.84 -18.25
CA ALA A 114 22.08 -6.37 -19.41
C ALA A 114 22.92 -5.24 -20.06
N PRO A 115 24.18 -5.51 -20.47
CA PRO A 115 25.12 -4.47 -20.87
C PRO A 115 24.54 -3.63 -22.00
N ARG A 116 24.23 -2.36 -21.71
CA ARG A 116 23.89 -1.38 -22.73
C ARG A 116 25.14 -1.07 -23.54
N ILE A 117 25.36 -1.81 -24.62
CA ILE A 117 26.39 -1.47 -25.61
C ILE A 117 26.02 -0.09 -26.18
N ARG A 118 26.78 0.92 -25.76
CA ARG A 118 26.72 2.26 -26.33
C ARG A 118 27.27 2.18 -27.75
N ILE A 119 26.39 2.13 -28.75
CA ILE A 119 26.78 2.23 -30.15
C ILE A 119 27.14 3.69 -30.41
N GLU A 120 28.41 4.05 -30.29
CA GLU A 120 28.92 5.28 -30.88
C GLU A 120 28.86 5.16 -32.40
N ARG A 121 27.97 5.92 -33.05
CA ARG A 121 28.08 6.16 -34.48
C ARG A 121 29.29 7.07 -34.70
N LYS A 122 30.42 6.46 -35.05
CA LYS A 122 31.59 7.16 -35.59
C LYS A 122 31.16 7.81 -36.92
N ARG A 123 31.24 9.14 -36.98
CA ARG A 123 30.96 9.94 -38.17
C ARG A 123 32.12 9.82 -39.16
#